data_AF-A0A927N6J7-F1
#
_entry.id   AF-A0A927N6J7-F1
#
_cell.length_a   1.000
_cell.length_b   1.000
_cell.length_c   1.000
_cell.angle_alpha   90.00
_cell.angle_beta   90.00
_cell.angle_gamma   90.00
#
_symmetry.space_group_name_H-M   'P 1'
#
loop_
_entity.id
_entity.type
_entity.pdbx_description
1 polymer ?
#
loop_
_entity_poly.entity_id
_entity_poly.type
_entity_poly.pdbx_seq_one_letter_code
_entity_poly.pdbx_strand_id
1 'polypeptide(L)'
;MAVKVIGHEITFNANGGTGDMAKTEYVGEYTLPTCTFTAPTGKQFKGWATSADGAIIEATTHNVTENVEFFAIWEDIPSTSTTPITSISVSDADLPEVGETKDVMEFTPDSLTYGGEYKMVGRGFHKYTGTEWVDVSDTESLEYGVKYRVNLVLAPNEGYAFANTITSDDVTFNGKEGMFETLIPGVGYASIFYEFSYEAPVTDYGITIAKKNGTETVGVLITPENCTDVLGDSTVSYDPTTNTLTLNNYVYNGVGADDCDIGYYGLVADIPAEGLTIVLVGTNSITVSGSESAGMIFFGSGDLIIKGNGSLSINSGMFGITVQTDSGKLTIENAKFNITTTGAMAIGVQANDFVMNSGNLKITASMIGVGTSEEEGIHINGGSVEIGTAIGGYAFIYVEITRDVTYNPIKPDLSNYVGDYSMTASVNEDGSDAGEFNEGYLNSYKYVKIAPLTNGDGADTPDKPNDGLSTGAIVGIVVGGVAVAGLGGFALVWFVIKKKSFADLVAIFKKK
;
A
#
# COMPACT_ATOMS: atom_id res chain seq x y z
N MET A 1 2.85 92.35 -68.49
CA MET A 1 3.57 92.06 -67.23
C MET A 1 3.26 90.62 -66.87
N ALA A 2 4.26 89.74 -66.81
CA ALA A 2 4.07 88.43 -66.20
C ALA A 2 4.18 88.60 -64.68
N VAL A 3 3.09 88.39 -63.96
CA VAL A 3 3.11 88.36 -62.50
C VAL A 3 3.79 87.05 -62.11
N LYS A 4 5.02 87.12 -61.59
CA LYS A 4 5.65 85.98 -60.95
C LYS A 4 4.94 85.77 -59.62
N VAL A 5 4.04 84.78 -59.57
CA VAL A 5 3.52 84.28 -58.30
C VAL A 5 4.68 83.59 -57.60
N ILE A 6 5.08 84.10 -56.43
CA ILE A 6 6.12 83.49 -55.61
C ILE A 6 5.40 82.50 -54.70
N GLY A 7 5.70 81.20 -54.86
CA GLY A 7 5.22 80.17 -53.93
C GLY A 7 5.96 80.27 -52.60
N HIS A 8 5.32 79.84 -51.53
CA HIS A 8 5.92 79.71 -50.20
C HIS A 8 6.38 78.28 -49.97
N GLU A 9 7.51 78.12 -49.29
CA GLU A 9 8.09 76.81 -48.97
C GLU A 9 7.26 76.12 -47.90
N ILE A 10 6.91 74.85 -48.16
CA ILE A 10 6.27 73.94 -47.22
C ILE A 10 7.25 72.82 -46.88
N THR A 11 7.49 72.64 -45.58
CA THR A 11 8.31 71.55 -45.03
C THR A 11 7.49 70.70 -44.06
N PHE A 12 7.97 69.49 -43.80
CA PHE A 12 7.32 68.53 -42.91
C PHE A 12 8.31 68.04 -41.87
N ASN A 13 7.89 68.04 -40.62
CA ASN A 13 8.68 67.63 -39.47
C ASN A 13 8.06 66.39 -38.82
N ALA A 14 8.86 65.34 -38.63
CA ALA A 14 8.39 64.09 -38.03
C ALA A 14 8.05 64.21 -36.53
N ASN A 15 8.48 65.30 -35.87
CA ASN A 15 8.12 65.65 -34.50
C ASN A 15 8.23 64.46 -33.51
N GLY A 16 9.43 63.88 -33.44
CA GLY A 16 9.72 62.68 -32.63
C GLY A 16 9.53 61.35 -33.34
N GLY A 17 8.84 61.31 -34.49
CA GLY A 17 8.84 60.17 -35.42
C GLY A 17 10.13 60.10 -36.25
N THR A 18 10.18 59.18 -37.22
CA THR A 18 11.34 58.99 -38.11
C THR A 18 10.95 58.94 -39.60
N GLY A 19 11.92 59.25 -40.48
CA GLY A 19 11.73 59.32 -41.93
C GLY A 19 11.76 60.75 -42.47
N ASP A 20 11.68 60.89 -43.79
CA ASP A 20 11.73 62.17 -44.50
C ASP A 20 10.50 62.33 -45.42
N MET A 21 10.03 63.56 -45.58
CA MET A 21 8.98 63.93 -46.54
C MET A 21 9.49 65.05 -47.45
N ALA A 22 9.15 64.97 -48.75
CA ALA A 22 9.61 65.95 -49.73
C ALA A 22 9.00 67.34 -49.47
N LYS A 23 9.86 68.38 -49.49
CA LYS A 23 9.41 69.77 -49.45
C LYS A 23 8.79 70.21 -50.78
N THR A 24 7.89 71.19 -50.74
CA THR A 24 7.23 71.73 -51.94
C THR A 24 7.03 73.25 -51.84
N GLU A 25 6.71 73.92 -52.94
CA GLU A 25 6.33 75.33 -52.97
C GLU A 25 4.86 75.48 -53.38
N TYR A 26 4.07 76.24 -52.63
CA TYR A 26 2.65 76.48 -52.91
C TYR A 26 2.19 77.86 -52.44
N VAL A 27 1.08 78.36 -52.98
CA VAL A 27 0.40 79.56 -52.47
C VAL A 27 -1.11 79.38 -52.61
N GLY A 28 -1.86 79.74 -51.57
CA GLY A 28 -3.30 79.48 -51.48
C GLY A 28 -3.62 78.19 -50.73
N GLU A 29 -4.79 77.61 -51.00
CA GLU A 29 -5.31 76.45 -50.27
C GLU A 29 -4.58 75.14 -50.62
N TYR A 30 -3.67 74.70 -49.73
CA TYR A 30 -2.88 73.49 -49.87
C TYR A 30 -3.56 72.30 -49.19
N THR A 31 -3.69 71.17 -49.88
CA THR A 31 -4.19 69.91 -49.27
C THR A 31 -3.09 69.22 -48.48
N LEU A 32 -3.34 68.95 -47.20
CA LEU A 32 -2.39 68.28 -46.31
C LEU A 32 -2.21 66.82 -46.75
N PRO A 33 -0.96 66.33 -46.94
CA PRO A 33 -0.71 64.98 -47.41
C PRO A 33 -0.95 63.94 -46.31
N THR A 34 -1.16 62.69 -46.72
CA THR A 34 -1.04 61.54 -45.82
C THR A 34 0.37 61.50 -45.22
N CYS A 35 0.46 61.33 -43.90
CA CYS A 35 1.75 61.19 -43.23
C CYS A 35 2.46 59.91 -43.67
N THR A 36 3.70 60.04 -44.14
CA THR A 36 4.57 58.90 -44.48
C THR A 36 5.70 58.70 -43.49
N PHE A 37 5.75 59.47 -42.41
CA PHE A 37 6.68 59.24 -41.30
C PHE A 37 6.30 57.97 -40.53
N THR A 38 7.31 57.30 -39.98
CA THR A 38 7.14 56.21 -39.02
C THR A 38 6.89 56.80 -37.63
N ALA A 39 5.79 56.39 -36.99
CA ALA A 39 5.42 56.86 -35.66
C ALA A 39 6.44 56.45 -34.58
N PRO A 40 6.57 57.23 -33.48
CA PRO A 40 7.28 56.78 -32.28
C PRO A 40 6.68 55.49 -31.71
N THR A 41 7.47 54.71 -30.98
CA THR A 41 7.00 53.48 -30.31
C THR A 41 5.76 53.74 -29.47
N GLY A 42 4.71 52.94 -29.67
CA GLY A 42 3.45 53.02 -28.91
C GLY A 42 2.46 54.09 -29.39
N LYS A 43 2.73 54.80 -30.49
CA LYS A 43 1.89 55.89 -31.01
C LYS A 43 1.42 55.68 -32.45
N GLN A 44 0.36 56.39 -32.85
CA GLN A 44 -0.16 56.50 -34.21
C GLN A 44 -0.31 57.96 -34.64
N PHE A 45 -0.34 58.22 -35.97
CA PHE A 45 -0.52 59.56 -36.51
C PHE A 45 -1.94 60.08 -36.22
N LYS A 46 -2.02 61.26 -35.62
CA LYS A 46 -3.28 61.93 -35.26
C LYS A 46 -3.64 63.05 -36.25
N GLY A 47 -2.66 63.81 -36.74
CA GLY A 47 -2.89 64.93 -37.65
C GLY A 47 -1.67 65.85 -37.81
N TRP A 48 -1.82 66.93 -38.56
CA TRP A 48 -0.77 67.94 -38.76
C TRP A 48 -1.04 69.20 -37.94
N ALA A 49 0.02 69.86 -37.48
CA ALA A 49 -0.01 71.18 -36.82
C ALA A 49 1.03 72.13 -37.42
N THR A 50 0.93 73.44 -37.18
CA THR A 50 1.92 74.45 -37.63
C THR A 50 3.05 74.70 -36.61
N SER A 51 3.05 73.97 -35.50
CA SER A 51 4.12 73.97 -34.49
C SER A 51 4.17 72.60 -33.78
N ALA A 52 5.33 72.23 -33.21
CA ALA A 52 5.54 70.94 -32.56
C ALA A 52 4.49 70.58 -31.49
N ASP A 53 4.06 71.56 -30.69
CA ASP A 53 3.04 71.40 -29.64
C ASP A 53 1.69 72.08 -30.00
N GLY A 54 1.48 72.34 -31.30
CA GLY A 54 0.31 73.07 -31.79
C GLY A 54 -0.97 72.24 -31.78
N ALA A 55 -2.12 72.93 -31.87
CA ALA A 55 -3.38 72.26 -32.13
C ALA A 55 -3.40 71.65 -33.55
N ILE A 56 -4.10 70.53 -33.70
CA ILE A 56 -4.28 69.88 -34.99
C ILE A 56 -5.09 70.78 -35.92
N ILE A 57 -4.69 70.83 -37.18
CA ILE A 57 -5.48 71.41 -38.25
C ILE A 57 -6.62 70.43 -38.56
N GLU A 58 -7.82 70.77 -38.10
CA GLU A 58 -9.03 69.95 -38.30
C GLU A 58 -9.49 69.89 -39.78
N ALA A 59 -9.08 70.88 -40.58
CA ALA A 59 -9.35 70.90 -42.02
C ALA A 59 -8.36 70.01 -42.79
N THR A 60 -8.78 69.47 -43.93
CA THR A 60 -7.89 68.75 -44.85
C THR A 60 -6.99 69.68 -45.66
N THR A 61 -7.19 70.98 -45.55
CA THR A 61 -6.44 72.02 -46.27
C THR A 61 -5.90 73.08 -45.31
N HIS A 62 -4.83 73.75 -45.73
CA HIS A 62 -4.26 74.90 -45.05
C HIS A 62 -3.97 76.01 -46.06
N ASN A 63 -4.41 77.24 -45.78
CA ASN A 63 -4.18 78.38 -46.67
C ASN A 63 -2.77 78.94 -46.49
N VAL A 64 -1.89 78.65 -47.44
CA VAL A 64 -0.47 79.01 -47.42
C VAL A 64 -0.31 80.45 -47.91
N THR A 65 0.01 81.35 -46.98
CA THR A 65 0.25 82.78 -47.24
C THR A 65 1.67 83.23 -46.86
N GLU A 66 2.46 82.33 -46.28
CA GLU A 66 3.88 82.45 -45.95
C GLU A 66 4.50 81.04 -45.88
N ASN A 67 5.83 80.95 -45.69
CA ASN A 67 6.50 79.65 -45.52
C ASN A 67 5.98 78.97 -44.25
N VAL A 68 5.70 77.66 -44.33
CA VAL A 68 5.11 76.89 -43.22
C VAL A 68 5.80 75.54 -43.06
N GLU A 69 6.05 75.16 -41.81
CA GLU A 69 6.49 73.82 -41.44
C GLU A 69 5.34 73.09 -40.76
N PHE A 70 4.92 71.94 -41.30
CA PHE A 70 3.90 71.10 -40.69
C PHE A 70 4.54 70.02 -39.81
N PHE A 71 4.07 69.91 -38.58
CA PHE A 71 4.54 68.96 -37.57
C PHE A 71 3.55 67.81 -37.44
N ALA A 72 4.04 66.57 -37.49
CA ALA A 72 3.22 65.40 -37.23
C ALA A 72 2.81 65.37 -35.76
N ILE A 73 1.52 65.21 -35.47
CA ILE A 73 1.01 65.03 -34.11
C ILE A 73 0.69 63.56 -33.92
N TRP A 74 1.20 63.00 -32.82
CA TRP A 74 1.08 61.58 -32.48
C TRP A 74 0.18 61.38 -31.26
N GLU A 75 -0.65 60.36 -31.27
CA GLU A 75 -1.39 59.90 -30.08
C GLU A 75 -1.03 58.46 -29.73
N ASP A 76 -1.25 58.09 -28.47
CA ASP A 76 -1.02 56.72 -28.04
C ASP A 76 -1.96 55.76 -28.77
N ILE A 77 -1.42 54.61 -29.20
CA ILE A 77 -2.24 53.53 -29.76
C ILE A 77 -3.15 53.03 -28.62
N PRO A 78 -4.47 52.90 -28.84
CA PRO A 78 -5.36 52.39 -27.79
C PRO A 78 -4.90 50.99 -27.36
N SER A 79 -4.51 50.87 -26.09
CA SER A 79 -4.16 49.59 -25.48
C SER A 79 -5.44 48.82 -25.19
N THR A 80 -5.62 47.64 -25.77
CA THR A 80 -6.67 46.71 -25.35
C THR A 80 -6.31 46.19 -23.96
N SER A 81 -6.85 46.80 -22.91
CA SER A 81 -6.71 46.30 -21.54
C SER A 81 -7.40 44.95 -21.45
N THR A 82 -6.64 43.88 -21.23
CA THR A 82 -7.19 42.56 -20.93
C THR A 82 -7.27 42.34 -19.42
N THR A 83 -8.29 41.62 -18.97
CA THR A 83 -8.40 41.13 -17.59
C THR A 83 -7.49 39.91 -17.43
N PRO A 84 -6.59 39.86 -16.42
CA PRO A 84 -5.74 38.71 -16.20
C PRO A 84 -6.53 37.54 -15.61
N ILE A 85 -6.41 36.37 -16.22
CA ILE A 85 -6.88 35.09 -15.66
C ILE A 85 -5.80 34.61 -14.70
N THR A 86 -6.14 34.42 -13.43
CA THR A 86 -5.18 34.00 -12.39
C THR A 86 -5.42 32.59 -11.89
N SER A 87 -6.54 31.96 -12.26
CA SER A 87 -6.89 30.60 -11.86
C SER A 87 -7.65 29.87 -12.96
N ILE A 88 -7.47 28.55 -13.03
CA ILE A 88 -8.13 27.70 -14.01
C ILE A 88 -8.87 26.59 -13.27
N SER A 89 -10.19 26.57 -13.44
CA SER A 89 -11.05 25.50 -12.92
C SER A 89 -11.74 24.79 -14.07
N VAL A 90 -11.58 23.47 -14.10
CA VAL A 90 -12.28 22.54 -14.98
C VAL A 90 -13.26 21.76 -14.11
N SER A 91 -14.54 21.80 -14.44
CA SER A 91 -15.61 21.11 -13.70
C SER A 91 -16.47 20.30 -14.66
N ASP A 92 -17.16 19.30 -14.15
CA ASP A 92 -18.04 18.41 -14.93
C ASP A 92 -17.33 17.77 -16.13
N ALA A 93 -16.03 17.54 -15.99
CA ALA A 93 -15.27 16.79 -16.98
C ALA A 93 -15.54 15.30 -16.76
N ASP A 94 -16.31 14.69 -17.68
CA ASP A 94 -16.52 13.25 -17.72
C ASP A 94 -15.17 12.56 -17.97
N LEU A 95 -14.63 11.96 -16.91
CA LEU A 95 -13.51 11.03 -17.02
C LEU A 95 -14.08 9.66 -17.39
N PRO A 96 -13.46 8.94 -18.32
CA PRO A 96 -13.94 7.62 -18.76
C PRO A 96 -14.03 6.61 -17.61
N GLU A 97 -14.83 5.57 -17.74
CA GLU A 97 -14.80 4.42 -16.82
C GLU A 97 -13.80 3.35 -17.29
N VAL A 98 -13.36 2.47 -16.38
CA VAL A 98 -12.47 1.35 -16.74
C VAL A 98 -13.16 0.43 -17.73
N GLY A 99 -12.44 0.01 -18.77
CA GLY A 99 -13.00 -0.82 -19.84
C GLY A 99 -13.69 -0.05 -20.96
N GLU A 100 -13.95 1.26 -20.80
CA GLU A 100 -14.41 2.10 -21.90
C GLU A 100 -13.26 2.42 -22.87
N THR A 101 -13.61 2.57 -24.15
CA THR A 101 -12.66 3.04 -25.17
C THR A 101 -12.72 4.56 -25.29
N LYS A 102 -11.68 5.12 -25.90
CA LYS A 102 -11.62 6.55 -26.19
C LYS A 102 -12.75 7.06 -27.09
N ASP A 103 -13.42 6.20 -27.85
CA ASP A 103 -14.60 6.56 -28.66
C ASP A 103 -15.87 6.85 -27.82
N VAL A 104 -16.02 6.29 -26.61
CA VAL A 104 -17.12 6.67 -25.69
C VAL A 104 -16.88 8.07 -25.09
N MET A 105 -15.66 8.61 -25.25
CA MET A 105 -15.30 9.96 -24.85
C MET A 105 -15.74 11.01 -25.87
N GLU A 106 -16.93 10.87 -26.48
CA GLU A 106 -17.60 11.94 -27.25
C GLU A 106 -17.81 13.14 -26.32
N PHE A 107 -16.76 13.95 -26.19
CA PHE A 107 -16.80 15.26 -25.56
C PHE A 107 -17.72 16.11 -26.43
N THR A 108 -18.99 16.18 -26.05
CA THR A 108 -19.82 17.29 -26.47
C THR A 108 -19.20 18.54 -25.85
N PRO A 109 -18.78 19.54 -26.64
CA PRO A 109 -18.15 20.77 -26.14
C PRO A 109 -19.00 21.60 -25.17
N ASP A 110 -20.20 21.12 -24.83
CA ASP A 110 -21.25 21.86 -24.15
C ASP A 110 -21.16 21.77 -22.61
N SER A 111 -20.41 20.82 -22.02
CA SER A 111 -20.28 20.71 -20.54
C SER A 111 -19.19 21.62 -19.94
N LEU A 112 -18.12 21.90 -20.69
CA LEU A 112 -17.09 22.87 -20.30
C LEU A 112 -17.51 24.29 -20.69
N THR A 113 -18.63 24.73 -20.08
CA THR A 113 -19.17 26.10 -20.02
C THR A 113 -18.64 27.08 -21.08
N TYR A 114 -19.33 27.11 -22.21
CA TYR A 114 -19.25 28.24 -23.13
C TYR A 114 -19.80 29.50 -22.45
N GLY A 115 -18.92 30.39 -21.96
CA GLY A 115 -19.29 31.70 -21.40
C GLY A 115 -18.35 32.37 -20.38
N GLY A 116 -17.19 31.79 -20.06
CA GLY A 116 -16.25 32.30 -19.04
C GLY A 116 -15.05 33.12 -19.56
N GLU A 117 -13.95 33.18 -18.80
CA GLU A 117 -12.72 33.91 -19.13
C GLU A 117 -11.87 33.22 -20.23
N TYR A 118 -12.09 31.92 -20.46
CA TYR A 118 -11.39 31.09 -21.43
C TYR A 118 -12.30 29.99 -22.00
N LYS A 119 -11.82 29.31 -23.04
CA LYS A 119 -12.47 28.16 -23.69
C LYS A 119 -11.44 27.08 -24.04
N MET A 120 -11.86 25.82 -24.04
CA MET A 120 -11.01 24.72 -24.51
C MET A 120 -10.88 24.74 -26.04
N VAL A 121 -9.66 24.55 -26.55
CA VAL A 121 -9.34 24.51 -27.99
C VAL A 121 -8.54 23.26 -28.40
N GLY A 122 -8.08 22.47 -27.43
CA GLY A 122 -7.39 21.20 -27.70
C GLY A 122 -7.46 20.27 -26.50
N ARG A 123 -7.35 18.97 -26.76
CA ARG A 123 -7.33 17.91 -25.75
C ARG A 123 -6.39 16.80 -26.22
N GLY A 124 -5.63 16.22 -25.30
CA GLY A 124 -4.85 15.00 -25.51
C GLY A 124 -5.11 13.99 -24.39
N PHE A 125 -5.04 12.70 -24.69
CA PHE A 125 -5.22 11.64 -23.70
C PHE A 125 -4.08 10.63 -23.82
N HIS A 126 -3.34 10.45 -22.73
CA HIS A 126 -2.11 9.68 -22.72
C HIS A 126 -2.12 8.64 -21.61
N LYS A 127 -1.43 7.53 -21.85
CA LYS A 127 -1.10 6.52 -20.83
C LYS A 127 0.39 6.56 -20.55
N TYR A 128 0.77 6.28 -19.30
CA TYR A 128 2.16 6.16 -18.92
C TYR A 128 2.65 4.72 -19.15
N THR A 129 3.72 4.56 -19.93
CA THR A 129 4.31 3.25 -20.25
C THR A 129 5.31 2.76 -19.20
N GLY A 130 5.50 3.52 -18.11
CA GLY A 130 6.60 3.34 -17.16
C GLY A 130 7.83 4.17 -17.51
N THR A 131 7.98 4.62 -18.77
CA THR A 131 9.09 5.48 -19.21
C THR A 131 8.62 6.79 -19.81
N GLU A 132 7.50 6.79 -20.53
CA GLU A 132 7.00 7.96 -21.26
C GLU A 132 5.47 8.01 -21.30
N TRP A 133 4.94 9.16 -21.66
CA TRP A 133 3.52 9.37 -21.93
C TRP A 133 3.27 9.17 -23.42
N VAL A 134 2.39 8.24 -23.77
CA VAL A 134 2.02 7.94 -25.17
C VAL A 134 0.52 8.14 -25.37
N ASP A 135 0.14 8.60 -26.56
CA ASP A 135 -1.27 8.73 -26.93
C ASP A 135 -2.02 7.40 -26.80
N VAL A 136 -3.20 7.44 -26.18
CA VAL A 136 -4.10 6.29 -26.12
C VAL A 136 -4.83 6.17 -27.46
N SER A 137 -4.79 4.97 -28.06
CA SER A 137 -5.48 4.70 -29.33
C SER A 137 -6.99 4.64 -29.14
N ASP A 138 -7.75 4.92 -30.20
CA ASP A 138 -9.23 4.98 -30.14
C ASP A 138 -9.86 3.62 -29.75
N THR A 139 -9.15 2.53 -30.02
CA THR A 139 -9.57 1.15 -29.73
C THR A 139 -9.07 0.59 -28.41
N GLU A 140 -8.21 1.32 -27.69
CA GLU A 140 -7.63 0.86 -26.43
C GLU A 140 -8.56 1.13 -25.26
N SER A 141 -8.82 0.10 -24.46
CA SER A 141 -9.61 0.19 -23.23
C SER A 141 -8.75 0.63 -22.05
N LEU A 142 -9.35 1.38 -21.13
CA LEU A 142 -8.69 1.70 -19.87
C LEU A 142 -8.49 0.46 -19.00
N GLU A 143 -7.35 0.42 -18.32
CA GLU A 143 -6.89 -0.68 -17.47
C GLU A 143 -6.65 -0.21 -16.03
N TYR A 144 -6.85 -1.12 -15.08
CA TYR A 144 -6.48 -0.88 -13.68
C TYR A 144 -4.96 -0.83 -13.50
N GLY A 145 -4.48 -0.04 -12.54
CA GLY A 145 -3.06 0.10 -12.23
C GLY A 145 -2.24 0.90 -13.25
N VAL A 146 -2.85 1.32 -14.36
CA VAL A 146 -2.21 2.19 -15.37
C VAL A 146 -2.46 3.66 -15.02
N LYS A 147 -1.42 4.49 -15.13
CA LYS A 147 -1.54 5.94 -15.00
C LYS A 147 -1.95 6.56 -16.33
N TYR A 148 -2.95 7.41 -16.28
CA TYR A 148 -3.49 8.16 -17.40
C TYR A 148 -3.36 9.66 -17.16
N ARG A 149 -3.32 10.42 -18.26
CA ARG A 149 -3.25 11.88 -18.26
C ARG A 149 -4.20 12.45 -19.31
N VAL A 150 -5.07 13.35 -18.88
CA VAL A 150 -5.81 14.25 -19.78
C VAL A 150 -5.09 15.59 -19.83
N ASN A 151 -4.71 16.02 -21.02
CA ASN A 151 -4.15 17.36 -21.27
C ASN A 151 -5.21 18.21 -21.95
N LEU A 152 -5.34 19.47 -21.55
CA LEU A 152 -6.24 20.45 -22.15
C LEU A 152 -5.44 21.68 -22.59
N VAL A 153 -5.78 22.19 -23.78
CA VAL A 153 -5.30 23.49 -24.27
C VAL A 153 -6.46 24.46 -24.21
N LEU A 154 -6.25 25.58 -23.52
CA LEU A 154 -7.26 26.60 -23.25
C LEU A 154 -6.86 27.92 -23.93
N ALA A 155 -7.78 28.50 -24.69
CA ALA A 155 -7.63 29.84 -25.25
C ALA A 155 -8.38 30.86 -24.40
N PRO A 156 -7.80 32.03 -24.11
CA PRO A 156 -8.53 33.09 -23.43
C PRO A 156 -9.63 33.62 -24.36
N ASN A 157 -10.77 34.01 -23.77
CA ASN A 157 -11.82 34.70 -24.50
C ASN A 157 -11.43 36.17 -24.73
N GLU A 158 -12.12 36.84 -25.65
CA GLU A 158 -11.84 38.24 -25.97
C GLU A 158 -11.89 39.13 -24.71
N GLY A 159 -10.88 39.97 -24.53
CA GLY A 159 -10.74 40.83 -23.34
C GLY A 159 -10.07 40.15 -22.15
N TYR A 160 -9.65 38.89 -22.24
CA TYR A 160 -8.90 38.17 -21.20
C TYR A 160 -7.51 37.75 -21.67
N ALA A 161 -6.61 37.51 -20.72
CA ALA A 161 -5.30 36.91 -20.98
C ALA A 161 -4.84 36.10 -19.77
N PHE A 162 -4.23 34.94 -19.99
CA PHE A 162 -3.63 34.17 -18.89
C PHE A 162 -2.46 34.93 -18.26
N ALA A 163 -2.49 35.05 -16.94
CA ALA A 163 -1.39 35.63 -16.20
C ALA A 163 -0.14 34.75 -16.32
N ASN A 164 1.03 35.38 -16.45
CA ASN A 164 2.32 34.68 -16.45
C ASN A 164 2.72 34.13 -15.07
N THR A 165 1.89 34.34 -14.05
CA THR A 165 2.07 33.88 -12.68
C THR A 165 1.27 32.61 -12.37
N ILE A 166 0.46 32.09 -13.29
CA ILE A 166 -0.29 30.85 -13.07
C ILE A 166 0.69 29.70 -12.80
N THR A 167 0.38 28.91 -11.79
CA THR A 167 1.08 27.69 -11.39
C THR A 167 0.09 26.54 -11.22
N SER A 168 0.57 25.33 -10.91
CA SER A 168 -0.32 24.20 -10.62
C SER A 168 -1.25 24.45 -9.43
N ASP A 169 -0.84 25.26 -8.45
CA ASP A 169 -1.67 25.60 -7.29
C ASP A 169 -2.95 26.37 -7.68
N ASP A 170 -2.95 26.97 -8.87
CA ASP A 170 -4.06 27.74 -9.42
C ASP A 170 -4.96 26.90 -10.35
N VAL A 171 -4.67 25.60 -10.51
CA VAL A 171 -5.38 24.70 -11.45
C VAL A 171 -6.15 23.63 -10.68
N THR A 172 -7.44 23.50 -11.00
CA THR A 172 -8.31 22.46 -10.42
C THR A 172 -9.09 21.71 -11.49
N PHE A 173 -9.32 20.42 -11.25
CA PHE A 173 -10.04 19.50 -12.13
C PHE A 173 -11.06 18.69 -11.32
N ASN A 174 -12.35 18.89 -11.56
CA ASN A 174 -13.45 18.32 -10.77
C ASN A 174 -13.24 18.46 -9.24
N GLY A 175 -12.70 19.61 -8.81
CA GLY A 175 -12.39 19.90 -7.40
C GLY A 175 -11.09 19.27 -6.85
N LYS A 176 -10.34 18.53 -7.67
CA LYS A 176 -9.01 17.98 -7.34
C LYS A 176 -7.90 18.86 -7.92
N GLU A 177 -6.68 18.73 -7.40
CA GLU A 177 -5.50 19.43 -7.91
C GLU A 177 -5.20 19.02 -9.36
N GLY A 178 -5.08 20.02 -10.23
CA GLY A 178 -4.59 19.85 -11.60
C GLY A 178 -3.18 20.41 -11.74
N MET A 179 -2.57 20.17 -12.89
CA MET A 179 -1.20 20.62 -13.17
C MET A 179 -1.18 21.67 -14.27
N PHE A 180 -0.43 22.74 -14.05
CA PHE A 180 -0.11 23.70 -15.09
C PHE A 180 1.15 23.26 -15.84
N GLU A 181 1.07 23.16 -17.17
CA GLU A 181 2.22 22.77 -17.98
C GLU A 181 2.96 24.00 -18.51
N THR A 182 2.27 24.86 -19.28
CA THR A 182 2.90 26.02 -19.90
C THR A 182 1.90 27.02 -20.47
N LEU A 183 2.35 28.27 -20.70
CA LEU A 183 1.69 29.18 -21.64
C LEU A 183 2.29 28.97 -23.03
N ILE A 184 1.45 28.65 -24.02
CA ILE A 184 1.88 28.41 -25.39
C ILE A 184 2.34 29.75 -26.02
N PRO A 185 3.64 29.88 -26.36
CA PRO A 185 4.18 31.15 -26.86
C PRO A 185 3.50 31.58 -28.16
N GLY A 186 3.30 32.90 -28.32
CA GLY A 186 2.77 33.51 -29.55
C GLY A 186 1.25 33.44 -29.70
N VAL A 187 0.56 32.50 -29.06
CA VAL A 187 -0.92 32.39 -29.09
C VAL A 187 -1.56 32.71 -27.73
N GLY A 188 -0.80 32.72 -26.64
CA GLY A 188 -1.29 33.09 -25.31
C GLY A 188 -2.29 32.09 -24.73
N TYR A 189 -2.20 30.82 -25.13
CA TYR A 189 -3.03 29.73 -24.62
C TYR A 189 -2.37 29.10 -23.41
N ALA A 190 -3.15 28.45 -22.55
CA ALA A 190 -2.63 27.65 -21.43
C ALA A 190 -2.73 26.16 -21.75
N SER A 191 -1.68 25.41 -21.48
CA SER A 191 -1.69 23.94 -21.43
C SER A 191 -1.75 23.50 -19.97
N ILE A 192 -2.72 22.67 -19.64
CA ILE A 192 -2.88 22.07 -18.30
C ILE A 192 -3.11 20.57 -18.45
N PHE A 193 -2.89 19.81 -17.38
CA PHE A 193 -3.23 18.40 -17.36
C PHE A 193 -3.70 17.91 -16.00
N TYR A 194 -4.38 16.77 -16.01
CA TYR A 194 -4.79 16.04 -14.81
C TYR A 194 -4.38 14.57 -14.97
N GLU A 195 -3.67 14.04 -13.97
CA GLU A 195 -3.22 12.65 -13.93
C GLU A 195 -4.12 11.84 -12.99
N PHE A 196 -4.42 10.61 -13.38
CA PHE A 196 -5.24 9.69 -12.59
C PHE A 196 -4.90 8.24 -12.90
N SER A 197 -5.32 7.35 -12.01
CA SER A 197 -5.29 5.90 -12.21
C SER A 197 -6.56 5.31 -11.61
N TYR A 198 -6.91 4.10 -12.06
CA TYR A 198 -7.95 3.30 -11.44
C TYR A 198 -7.28 2.20 -10.63
N GLU A 199 -7.59 2.13 -9.35
CA GLU A 199 -7.12 1.05 -8.50
C GLU A 199 -7.80 -0.25 -8.91
N ALA A 200 -7.00 -1.33 -9.06
CA ALA A 200 -7.55 -2.64 -9.34
C ALA A 200 -8.52 -3.05 -8.22
N PRO A 201 -9.69 -3.63 -8.55
CA PRO A 201 -10.56 -4.16 -7.52
C PRO A 201 -9.81 -5.23 -6.75
N VAL A 202 -9.86 -5.17 -5.43
CA VAL A 202 -9.32 -6.23 -4.58
C VAL A 202 -10.14 -7.49 -4.85
N THR A 203 -9.56 -8.46 -5.55
CA THR A 203 -10.21 -9.75 -5.85
C THR A 203 -10.12 -10.72 -4.69
N ASP A 204 -9.08 -10.57 -3.88
CA ASP A 204 -8.78 -11.37 -2.71
C ASP A 204 -7.83 -10.62 -1.77
N TYR A 205 -7.74 -11.11 -0.54
CA TYR A 205 -6.88 -10.52 0.50
C TYR A 205 -5.57 -11.29 0.67
N GLY A 206 -5.22 -12.17 -0.27
CA GLY A 206 -4.03 -13.03 -0.21
C GLY A 206 -3.91 -13.86 1.07
N ILE A 207 -5.04 -14.25 1.67
CA ILE A 207 -5.09 -15.16 2.82
C ILE A 207 -5.86 -16.39 2.37
N THR A 208 -5.27 -17.57 2.54
CA THR A 208 -5.92 -18.84 2.25
C THR A 208 -5.93 -19.71 3.49
N ILE A 209 -7.10 -20.24 3.83
CA ILE A 209 -7.31 -21.12 4.99
C ILE A 209 -7.79 -22.50 4.56
N ALA A 210 -7.25 -23.55 5.16
CA ALA A 210 -7.62 -24.92 4.81
C ALA A 210 -9.04 -25.24 5.30
N LYS A 211 -9.86 -25.79 4.41
CA LYS A 211 -11.20 -26.31 4.73
C LYS A 211 -11.27 -27.79 4.40
N LYS A 212 -11.94 -28.55 5.26
CA LYS A 212 -12.30 -29.94 4.97
C LYS A 212 -13.64 -29.97 4.24
N ASN A 213 -13.67 -30.55 3.04
CA ASN A 213 -14.91 -30.78 2.30
C ASN A 213 -15.10 -32.29 2.10
N GLY A 214 -15.79 -32.94 3.04
CA GLY A 214 -15.87 -34.40 3.07
C GLY A 214 -14.50 -35.04 3.33
N THR A 215 -13.93 -35.70 2.32
CA THR A 215 -12.59 -36.33 2.37
C THR A 215 -11.50 -35.49 1.70
N GLU A 216 -11.87 -34.48 0.92
CA GLU A 216 -10.93 -33.62 0.20
C GLU A 216 -10.53 -32.42 1.06
N THR A 217 -9.31 -31.91 0.83
CA THR A 217 -8.87 -30.63 1.38
C THR A 217 -8.86 -29.60 0.27
N VAL A 218 -9.43 -28.43 0.55
CA VAL A 218 -9.44 -27.28 -0.36
C VAL A 218 -8.98 -26.06 0.43
N GLY A 219 -8.05 -25.29 -0.14
CA GLY A 219 -7.73 -23.95 0.36
C GLY A 219 -8.86 -22.99 -0.02
N VAL A 220 -9.36 -22.25 0.97
CA VAL A 220 -10.39 -21.21 0.75
C VAL A 220 -9.69 -19.85 0.81
N LEU A 221 -9.55 -19.23 -0.36
CA LEU A 221 -9.05 -17.87 -0.50
C LEU A 221 -10.08 -16.87 0.06
N ILE A 222 -9.64 -15.92 0.87
CA ILE A 222 -10.51 -14.88 1.43
C ILE A 222 -10.69 -13.77 0.40
N THR A 223 -11.93 -13.45 0.06
CA THR A 223 -12.34 -12.44 -0.92
C THR A 223 -13.35 -11.46 -0.31
N PRO A 224 -13.63 -10.30 -0.94
CA PRO A 224 -14.66 -9.38 -0.45
C PRO A 224 -16.04 -10.03 -0.26
N GLU A 225 -16.36 -11.07 -1.04
CA GLU A 225 -17.64 -11.77 -0.98
C GLU A 225 -17.77 -12.71 0.21
N ASN A 226 -16.66 -13.27 0.72
CA ASN A 226 -16.69 -14.28 1.77
C ASN A 226 -16.06 -13.81 3.10
N CYS A 227 -15.44 -12.63 3.16
CA CYS A 227 -14.60 -12.25 4.30
C CYS A 227 -15.34 -12.23 5.64
N THR A 228 -16.65 -11.96 5.68
CA THR A 228 -17.42 -11.96 6.94
C THR A 228 -17.69 -13.36 7.50
N ASP A 229 -17.68 -14.40 6.66
CA ASP A 229 -17.83 -15.81 7.06
C ASP A 229 -17.17 -16.71 6.01
N VAL A 230 -15.85 -16.86 6.12
CA VAL A 230 -14.98 -17.44 5.08
C VAL A 230 -15.37 -18.88 4.77
N LEU A 231 -15.78 -19.63 5.79
CA LEU A 231 -16.11 -21.05 5.66
C LEU A 231 -17.62 -21.32 5.62
N GLY A 232 -18.47 -20.31 5.88
CA GLY A 232 -19.92 -20.45 5.98
C GLY A 232 -20.41 -21.13 7.25
N ASP A 233 -19.56 -21.23 8.27
CA ASP A 233 -19.83 -21.87 9.57
C ASP A 233 -19.50 -20.96 10.76
N SER A 234 -19.19 -19.68 10.50
CA SER A 234 -18.86 -18.65 11.49
C SER A 234 -17.59 -18.93 12.32
N THR A 235 -16.74 -19.88 11.91
CA THR A 235 -15.47 -20.16 12.60
C THR A 235 -14.32 -19.28 12.13
N VAL A 236 -14.42 -18.68 10.95
CA VAL A 236 -13.38 -17.84 10.35
C VAL A 236 -14.01 -16.60 9.73
N SER A 237 -13.51 -15.42 10.09
CA SER A 237 -13.89 -14.13 9.49
C SER A 237 -12.68 -13.22 9.37
N TYR A 238 -12.72 -12.29 8.43
CA TYR A 238 -11.67 -11.33 8.12
C TYR A 238 -12.26 -9.94 7.96
N ASP A 239 -11.69 -8.98 8.68
CA ASP A 239 -11.98 -7.56 8.54
C ASP A 239 -10.85 -6.88 7.76
N PRO A 240 -11.09 -6.51 6.48
CA PRO A 240 -10.07 -5.87 5.64
C PRO A 240 -9.77 -4.43 6.06
N THR A 241 -10.62 -3.79 6.89
CA THR A 241 -10.36 -2.42 7.36
C THR A 241 -9.31 -2.38 8.47
N THR A 242 -9.16 -3.48 9.19
CA THR A 242 -8.24 -3.63 10.33
C THR A 242 -7.19 -4.72 10.13
N ASN A 243 -7.12 -5.34 8.94
CA ASN A 243 -6.32 -6.52 8.62
C ASN A 243 -6.40 -7.59 9.73
N THR A 244 -7.62 -7.88 10.19
CA THR A 244 -7.86 -8.77 11.33
C THR A 244 -8.58 -10.04 10.91
N LEU A 245 -7.89 -11.19 11.01
CA LEU A 245 -8.47 -12.52 10.88
C LEU A 245 -8.91 -13.03 12.25
N THR A 246 -10.18 -13.38 12.41
CA THR A 246 -10.68 -14.02 13.64
C THR A 246 -10.83 -15.51 13.43
N LEU A 247 -10.18 -16.31 14.28
CA LEU A 247 -10.38 -17.75 14.40
C LEU A 247 -11.22 -18.04 15.64
N ASN A 248 -12.43 -18.55 15.44
CA ASN A 248 -13.42 -18.80 16.48
C ASN A 248 -13.85 -20.27 16.49
N ASN A 249 -13.20 -21.08 17.32
CA ASN A 249 -13.37 -22.54 17.34
C ASN A 249 -13.09 -23.20 15.97
N TYR A 250 -12.18 -22.63 15.19
CA TYR A 250 -11.74 -23.18 13.93
C TYR A 250 -10.94 -24.46 14.15
N VAL A 251 -11.38 -25.57 13.54
CA VAL A 251 -10.76 -26.89 13.69
C VAL A 251 -10.49 -27.46 12.31
N TYR A 252 -9.21 -27.56 11.97
CA TYR A 252 -8.74 -28.26 10.78
C TYR A 252 -7.93 -29.50 11.16
N ASN A 253 -8.26 -30.62 10.52
CA ASN A 253 -7.51 -31.87 10.62
C ASN A 253 -7.56 -32.63 9.28
N GLY A 254 -6.45 -32.60 8.56
CA GLY A 254 -6.31 -33.19 7.23
C GLY A 254 -4.89 -33.07 6.68
N VAL A 255 -4.74 -33.31 5.38
CA VAL A 255 -3.42 -33.31 4.71
C VAL A 255 -2.82 -31.90 4.60
N GLY A 256 -3.65 -30.87 4.60
CA GLY A 256 -3.29 -29.48 4.29
C GLY A 256 -3.83 -29.07 2.92
N ALA A 257 -4.06 -27.77 2.75
CA ALA A 257 -4.21 -27.20 1.41
C ALA A 257 -2.83 -27.28 0.73
N ASP A 258 -2.83 -27.62 -0.56
CA ASP A 258 -1.60 -27.85 -1.33
C ASP A 258 -1.28 -26.61 -2.16
N ASP A 259 -0.01 -26.22 -2.17
CA ASP A 259 0.57 -25.21 -3.04
C ASP A 259 1.91 -25.75 -3.57
N CYS A 260 2.16 -25.56 -4.87
CA CYS A 260 3.31 -26.19 -5.52
C CYS A 260 4.67 -25.63 -5.05
N ASP A 261 4.69 -24.41 -4.54
CA ASP A 261 5.92 -23.73 -4.13
C ASP A 261 6.16 -23.85 -2.62
N ILE A 262 5.10 -24.03 -1.84
CA ILE A 262 5.13 -23.97 -0.37
C ILE A 262 4.87 -25.33 0.29
N GLY A 263 4.23 -26.27 -0.43
CA GLY A 263 3.78 -27.56 0.09
C GLY A 263 2.45 -27.46 0.84
N TYR A 264 2.24 -28.37 1.79
CA TYR A 264 0.95 -28.48 2.50
C TYR A 264 0.85 -27.53 3.69
N TYR A 265 -0.22 -26.75 3.79
CA TYR A 265 -0.43 -25.79 4.88
C TYR A 265 -1.85 -25.82 5.47
N GLY A 266 -1.99 -25.30 6.69
CA GLY A 266 -3.28 -25.03 7.31
C GLY A 266 -3.79 -23.60 7.08
N LEU A 267 -2.88 -22.64 7.06
CA LEU A 267 -3.13 -21.23 6.77
C LEU A 267 -1.91 -20.62 6.10
N VAL A 268 -2.11 -19.89 5.00
CA VAL A 268 -1.08 -19.06 4.37
C VAL A 268 -1.60 -17.64 4.20
N ALA A 269 -0.73 -16.65 4.39
CA ALA A 269 -1.05 -15.25 4.13
C ALA A 269 0.15 -14.56 3.47
N ASP A 270 -0.10 -13.87 2.37
CA ASP A 270 0.91 -13.23 1.52
C ASP A 270 0.73 -11.71 1.43
N ILE A 271 -0.52 -11.19 1.52
CA ILE A 271 -0.81 -9.83 1.01
C ILE A 271 -1.02 -8.71 2.02
N PRO A 272 -1.27 -8.84 3.34
CA PRO A 272 -1.30 -7.61 4.12
C PRO A 272 0.14 -7.07 4.27
N ALA A 273 0.54 -6.16 3.38
CA ALA A 273 1.83 -5.48 3.41
C ALA A 273 2.01 -4.70 4.73
N GLU A 274 0.88 -4.28 5.32
CA GLU A 274 0.76 -3.60 6.61
C GLU A 274 0.75 -4.58 7.81
N GLY A 275 0.90 -5.89 7.57
CA GLY A 275 0.85 -6.93 8.59
C GLY A 275 -0.57 -7.49 8.82
N LEU A 276 -0.63 -8.61 9.55
CA LEU A 276 -1.85 -9.35 9.84
C LEU A 276 -2.04 -9.51 11.36
N THR A 277 -3.24 -9.22 11.83
CA THR A 277 -3.65 -9.57 13.20
C THR A 277 -4.52 -10.81 13.17
N ILE A 278 -4.17 -11.84 13.94
CA ILE A 278 -5.03 -13.00 14.19
C ILE A 278 -5.61 -12.90 15.60
N VAL A 279 -6.94 -12.86 15.71
CA VAL A 279 -7.66 -12.89 16.99
C VAL A 279 -8.17 -14.30 17.24
N LEU A 280 -7.73 -14.91 18.34
CA LEU A 280 -8.16 -16.23 18.78
C LEU A 280 -9.33 -16.12 19.75
N VAL A 281 -10.43 -16.77 19.37
CA VAL A 281 -11.64 -16.96 20.19
C VAL A 281 -11.91 -18.45 20.34
N GLY A 282 -12.25 -18.87 21.56
CA GLY A 282 -12.54 -20.28 21.85
C GLY A 282 -11.32 -21.19 21.68
N THR A 283 -11.55 -22.42 21.21
CA THR A 283 -10.49 -23.44 21.05
C THR A 283 -10.28 -23.77 19.59
N ASN A 284 -9.16 -23.31 19.03
CA ASN A 284 -8.79 -23.51 17.64
C ASN A 284 -7.73 -24.60 17.51
N SER A 285 -7.73 -25.32 16.40
CA SER A 285 -6.68 -26.29 16.09
C SER A 285 -6.42 -26.43 14.60
N ILE A 286 -5.15 -26.50 14.23
CA ILE A 286 -4.68 -26.77 12.87
C ILE A 286 -3.81 -28.01 12.93
N THR A 287 -4.27 -29.11 12.34
CA THR A 287 -3.50 -30.35 12.21
C THR A 287 -3.31 -30.68 10.75
N VAL A 288 -2.05 -30.66 10.31
CA VAL A 288 -1.64 -30.87 8.92
C VAL A 288 -0.77 -32.12 8.86
N SER A 289 -1.21 -33.12 8.10
CA SER A 289 -0.57 -34.43 8.02
C SER A 289 0.18 -34.68 6.71
N GLY A 290 0.19 -33.71 5.79
CA GLY A 290 0.96 -33.79 4.54
C GLY A 290 2.46 -33.90 4.81
N SER A 291 3.18 -34.51 3.88
CA SER A 291 4.64 -34.48 3.91
C SER A 291 5.12 -33.04 3.80
N GLU A 292 6.18 -32.69 4.52
CA GLU A 292 6.77 -31.36 4.47
C GLU A 292 5.80 -30.22 4.86
N SER A 293 4.78 -30.55 5.66
CA SER A 293 3.68 -29.65 5.97
C SER A 293 3.99 -28.56 7.00
N ALA A 294 3.34 -27.42 6.85
CA ALA A 294 3.32 -26.32 7.81
C ALA A 294 1.95 -26.11 8.45
N GLY A 295 1.92 -25.61 9.68
CA GLY A 295 0.69 -25.14 10.31
C GLY A 295 0.23 -23.83 9.71
N MET A 296 1.09 -22.81 9.85
CA MET A 296 0.85 -21.45 9.39
C MET A 296 2.09 -20.88 8.71
N ILE A 297 1.89 -20.19 7.59
CA ILE A 297 2.96 -19.52 6.86
C ILE A 297 2.51 -18.09 6.54
N PHE A 298 3.40 -17.13 6.75
CA PHE A 298 3.16 -15.72 6.53
C PHE A 298 4.32 -15.11 5.72
N PHE A 299 4.02 -14.70 4.49
CA PHE A 299 4.96 -14.08 3.54
C PHE A 299 4.73 -12.57 3.36
N GLY A 300 3.71 -12.00 3.99
CA GLY A 300 3.45 -10.56 3.90
C GLY A 300 4.59 -9.72 4.45
N SER A 301 4.79 -8.51 3.89
CA SER A 301 5.88 -7.61 4.24
C SER A 301 5.74 -6.90 5.60
N GLY A 302 4.72 -7.25 6.39
CA GLY A 302 4.45 -6.63 7.69
C GLY A 302 4.53 -7.62 8.85
N ASP A 303 4.14 -7.19 10.04
CA ASP A 303 4.21 -8.02 11.24
C ASP A 303 2.99 -8.95 11.38
N LEU A 304 3.21 -10.12 12.00
CA LEU A 304 2.14 -11.01 12.44
C LEU A 304 1.89 -10.81 13.93
N ILE A 305 0.69 -10.36 14.28
CA ILE A 305 0.24 -10.25 15.68
C ILE A 305 -0.79 -11.33 15.94
N ILE A 306 -0.57 -12.18 16.94
CA ILE A 306 -1.58 -13.14 17.39
C ILE A 306 -2.02 -12.82 18.81
N LYS A 307 -3.32 -12.58 18.97
CA LYS A 307 -3.88 -12.10 20.23
C LYS A 307 -5.22 -12.72 20.60
N GLY A 308 -5.65 -12.46 21.82
CA GLY A 308 -6.98 -12.80 22.32
C GLY A 308 -7.01 -14.02 23.24
N ASN A 309 -8.09 -14.14 24.01
CA ASN A 309 -8.20 -15.09 25.13
C ASN A 309 -8.38 -16.56 24.73
N GLY A 310 -8.48 -16.84 23.43
CA GLY A 310 -8.61 -18.20 22.91
C GLY A 310 -7.32 -19.01 22.94
N SER A 311 -7.40 -20.24 22.44
CA SER A 311 -6.25 -21.10 22.24
C SER A 311 -6.10 -21.51 20.78
N LEU A 312 -4.87 -21.77 20.36
CA LEU A 312 -4.55 -22.39 19.07
C LEU A 312 -3.56 -23.53 19.28
N SER A 313 -3.95 -24.73 18.86
CA SER A 313 -3.08 -25.89 18.79
C SER A 313 -2.66 -26.17 17.36
N ILE A 314 -1.36 -26.19 17.06
CA ILE A 314 -0.81 -26.48 15.75
C ILE A 314 -0.09 -27.83 15.80
N ASN A 315 -0.41 -28.74 14.89
CA ASN A 315 0.31 -29.99 14.68
C ASN A 315 0.71 -30.11 13.22
N SER A 316 2.01 -30.22 12.93
CA SER A 316 2.52 -30.25 11.55
C SER A 316 3.77 -31.09 11.38
N GLY A 317 4.16 -31.34 10.13
CA GLY A 317 5.34 -32.13 9.78
C GLY A 317 6.64 -31.34 9.87
N MET A 318 6.71 -30.12 9.36
CA MET A 318 7.93 -29.32 9.26
C MET A 318 7.88 -28.02 10.04
N PHE A 319 6.90 -27.16 9.80
CA PHE A 319 6.86 -25.83 10.41
C PHE A 319 5.60 -25.61 11.23
N GLY A 320 5.70 -25.07 12.44
CA GLY A 320 4.52 -24.63 13.19
C GLY A 320 4.01 -23.31 12.65
N ILE A 321 4.80 -22.24 12.86
CA ILE A 321 4.56 -20.90 12.32
C ILE A 321 5.84 -20.41 11.66
N THR A 322 5.74 -19.98 10.40
CA THR A 322 6.82 -19.29 9.69
C THR A 322 6.34 -17.89 9.32
N VAL A 323 7.12 -16.87 9.66
CA VAL A 323 6.90 -15.46 9.32
C VAL A 323 8.14 -14.98 8.58
N GLN A 324 7.96 -14.18 7.51
CA GLN A 324 9.00 -13.69 6.61
C GLN A 324 10.35 -13.47 7.33
N THR A 325 11.31 -14.35 7.07
CA THR A 325 12.51 -14.51 7.92
C THR A 325 13.62 -13.51 7.61
N ASP A 326 13.31 -12.40 6.96
CA ASP A 326 14.26 -11.31 6.66
C ASP A 326 13.79 -9.97 7.25
N SER A 327 12.52 -9.88 7.68
CA SER A 327 11.91 -8.62 8.12
C SER A 327 10.70 -8.79 9.03
N GLY A 328 9.97 -9.90 8.95
CA GLY A 328 8.69 -10.07 9.64
C GLY A 328 8.83 -10.43 11.13
N LYS A 329 8.15 -9.68 11.99
CA LYS A 329 8.07 -9.94 13.43
C LYS A 329 6.82 -10.75 13.78
N LEU A 330 6.98 -11.75 14.65
CA LEU A 330 5.86 -12.43 15.31
C LEU A 330 5.66 -11.87 16.72
N THR A 331 4.48 -11.30 16.99
CA THR A 331 4.09 -10.84 18.33
C THR A 331 2.94 -11.68 18.88
N ILE A 332 3.09 -12.18 20.12
CA ILE A 332 2.04 -12.92 20.83
C ILE A 332 1.53 -12.09 22.02
N GLU A 333 0.20 -11.90 22.08
CA GLU A 333 -0.47 -11.11 23.11
C GLU A 333 -1.65 -11.87 23.74
N ASN A 334 -1.46 -12.36 24.97
CA ASN A 334 -2.52 -12.95 25.79
C ASN A 334 -3.19 -14.19 25.13
N ALA A 335 -2.46 -14.89 24.26
CA ALA A 335 -2.92 -16.09 23.57
C ALA A 335 -2.34 -17.37 24.19
N LYS A 336 -3.03 -18.49 24.02
CA LYS A 336 -2.57 -19.83 24.42
C LYS A 336 -2.19 -20.66 23.19
N PHE A 337 -0.91 -20.96 23.06
CA PHE A 337 -0.34 -21.71 21.95
C PHE A 337 0.20 -23.06 22.40
N ASN A 338 -0.15 -24.10 21.63
CA ASN A 338 0.54 -25.39 21.68
C ASN A 338 0.96 -25.75 20.26
N ILE A 339 2.26 -25.80 20.00
CA ILE A 339 2.80 -26.17 18.69
C ILE A 339 3.52 -27.50 18.84
N THR A 340 3.15 -28.48 18.03
CA THR A 340 3.82 -29.78 17.93
C THR A 340 4.28 -30.01 16.51
N THR A 341 5.57 -30.16 16.29
CA THR A 341 6.14 -30.49 14.98
C THR A 341 6.95 -31.77 15.06
N THR A 342 6.80 -32.65 14.05
CA THR A 342 7.19 -34.07 14.19
C THR A 342 8.23 -34.58 13.20
N GLY A 343 8.48 -33.87 12.10
CA GLY A 343 9.51 -34.22 11.12
C GLY A 343 10.91 -34.04 11.68
N ALA A 344 11.92 -34.71 11.11
CA ALA A 344 13.27 -34.71 11.66
C ALA A 344 13.94 -33.33 11.75
N MET A 345 13.63 -32.44 10.79
CA MET A 345 14.14 -31.07 10.73
C MET A 345 13.09 -30.03 11.15
N ALA A 346 12.10 -30.44 11.94
CA ALA A 346 10.94 -29.61 12.19
C ALA A 346 11.21 -28.47 13.17
N ILE A 347 10.62 -27.32 12.87
CA ILE A 347 10.76 -26.03 13.56
C ILE A 347 9.40 -25.62 14.12
N GLY A 348 9.36 -25.22 15.39
CA GLY A 348 8.14 -24.69 16.01
C GLY A 348 7.77 -23.33 15.47
N VAL A 349 8.65 -22.35 15.65
CA VAL A 349 8.48 -20.97 15.18
C VAL A 349 9.73 -20.50 14.46
N GLN A 350 9.55 -19.85 13.31
CA GLN A 350 10.59 -19.13 12.59
C GLN A 350 10.12 -17.73 12.22
N ALA A 351 10.89 -16.69 12.54
CA ALA A 351 10.58 -15.28 12.26
C ALA A 351 11.86 -14.45 12.13
N ASN A 352 11.77 -13.17 11.76
CA ASN A 352 12.90 -12.26 11.90
C ASN A 352 13.11 -11.86 13.36
N ASP A 353 12.03 -11.44 14.00
CA ASP A 353 11.95 -11.08 15.41
C ASP A 353 10.74 -11.80 16.05
N PHE A 354 10.90 -12.25 17.28
CA PHE A 354 9.90 -12.97 18.06
C PHE A 354 9.68 -12.27 19.40
N VAL A 355 8.45 -11.81 19.62
CA VAL A 355 8.05 -11.12 20.84
C VAL A 355 6.87 -11.81 21.49
N MET A 356 7.02 -12.18 22.76
CA MET A 356 5.91 -12.65 23.59
C MET A 356 5.63 -11.62 24.69
N ASN A 357 4.53 -10.89 24.56
CA ASN A 357 4.11 -9.89 25.54
C ASN A 357 3.36 -10.52 26.72
N SER A 358 2.57 -11.56 26.47
CA SER A 358 1.81 -12.30 27.48
C SER A 358 1.23 -13.60 26.92
N GLY A 359 0.65 -14.44 27.78
CA GLY A 359 -0.03 -15.68 27.39
C GLY A 359 0.74 -16.94 27.78
N ASN A 360 0.48 -18.04 27.07
CA ASN A 360 1.14 -19.32 27.29
C ASN A 360 1.60 -19.88 25.95
N LEU A 361 2.90 -20.10 25.78
CA LEU A 361 3.47 -20.75 24.61
C LEU A 361 4.06 -22.08 25.03
N LYS A 362 3.58 -23.16 24.41
CA LYS A 362 4.19 -24.48 24.49
C LYS A 362 4.61 -24.93 23.10
N ILE A 363 5.88 -25.34 22.96
CA ILE A 363 6.40 -25.90 21.72
C ILE A 363 7.02 -27.26 22.00
N THR A 364 6.68 -28.23 21.17
CA THR A 364 7.37 -29.51 21.07
C THR A 364 7.81 -29.66 19.62
N ALA A 365 9.11 -29.55 19.36
CA ALA A 365 9.66 -29.58 18.00
C ALA A 365 10.79 -30.60 17.90
N SER A 366 11.15 -31.03 16.70
CA SER A 366 12.28 -31.96 16.57
C SER A 366 13.64 -31.24 16.59
N MET A 367 13.75 -30.10 15.91
CA MET A 367 15.03 -29.43 15.67
C MET A 367 15.11 -28.05 16.33
N ILE A 368 14.13 -27.17 16.12
CA ILE A 368 14.18 -25.80 16.65
C ILE A 368 12.86 -25.47 17.32
N GLY A 369 12.92 -24.96 18.55
CA GLY A 369 11.75 -24.40 19.24
C GLY A 369 11.33 -23.08 18.61
N VAL A 370 12.12 -22.03 18.85
CA VAL A 370 11.98 -20.71 18.24
C VAL A 370 13.31 -20.31 17.59
N GLY A 371 13.28 -20.00 16.30
CA GLY A 371 14.42 -19.52 15.54
C GLY A 371 14.20 -18.13 14.96
N THR A 372 15.21 -17.27 15.06
CA THR A 372 15.18 -15.89 14.55
C THR A 372 16.32 -15.61 13.58
N SER A 373 16.16 -14.65 12.68
CA SER A 373 17.26 -14.12 11.83
C SER A 373 17.83 -12.80 12.35
N GLU A 374 17.38 -12.31 13.50
CA GLU A 374 18.04 -11.29 14.30
C GLU A 374 18.75 -11.92 15.51
N GLU A 375 19.99 -11.51 15.78
CA GLU A 375 20.84 -12.07 16.84
C GLU A 375 20.21 -11.90 18.23
N GLU A 376 19.59 -10.74 18.49
CA GLU A 376 18.86 -10.44 19.71
C GLU A 376 17.34 -10.53 19.53
N GLY A 377 16.86 -11.25 18.51
CA GLY A 377 15.45 -11.22 18.08
C GLY A 377 14.46 -12.03 18.92
N ILE A 378 14.79 -12.48 20.13
CA ILE A 378 13.86 -13.27 20.96
C ILE A 378 13.59 -12.53 22.27
N HIS A 379 12.45 -11.88 22.37
CA HIS A 379 12.04 -11.10 23.53
C HIS A 379 10.83 -11.72 24.23
N ILE A 380 10.97 -12.04 25.52
CA ILE A 380 9.86 -12.53 26.34
C ILE A 380 9.58 -11.50 27.43
N ASN A 381 8.52 -10.71 27.23
CA ASN A 381 8.12 -9.63 28.13
C ASN A 381 7.06 -10.10 29.16
N GLY A 382 6.50 -11.30 29.02
CA GLY A 382 5.55 -11.82 30.00
C GLY A 382 4.93 -13.16 29.61
N GLY A 383 4.16 -13.74 30.53
CA GLY A 383 3.51 -15.04 30.34
C GLY A 383 4.43 -16.23 30.61
N SER A 384 4.07 -17.41 30.09
CA SER A 384 4.88 -18.62 30.26
C SER A 384 5.30 -19.21 28.92
N VAL A 385 6.57 -19.61 28.82
CA VAL A 385 7.13 -20.33 27.68
C VAL A 385 7.59 -21.70 28.15
N GLU A 386 7.24 -22.75 27.42
CA GLU A 386 7.74 -24.11 27.62
C GLU A 386 8.11 -24.69 26.26
N ILE A 387 9.38 -24.98 26.05
CA ILE A 387 9.89 -25.51 24.78
C ILE A 387 10.63 -26.81 25.08
N GLY A 388 10.27 -27.87 24.36
CA GLY A 388 11.00 -29.14 24.33
C GLY A 388 11.40 -29.48 22.89
N THR A 389 12.66 -29.84 22.68
CA THR A 389 13.17 -30.28 21.38
C THR A 389 13.78 -31.66 21.40
N ALA A 390 13.70 -32.41 20.29
CA ALA A 390 14.29 -33.73 20.17
C ALA A 390 15.84 -33.73 20.16
N ILE A 391 16.44 -34.92 20.04
CA ILE A 391 17.89 -35.13 20.11
C ILE A 391 18.63 -34.31 19.04
N GLY A 392 19.46 -33.36 19.48
CA GLY A 392 20.26 -32.49 18.61
C GLY A 392 19.58 -31.16 18.26
N GLY A 393 18.38 -30.90 18.81
CA GLY A 393 17.67 -29.63 18.65
C GLY A 393 18.03 -28.57 19.69
N TYR A 394 17.47 -27.37 19.47
CA TYR A 394 17.71 -26.17 20.27
C TYR A 394 16.39 -25.47 20.60
N ALA A 395 16.24 -25.04 21.87
CA ALA A 395 15.04 -24.30 22.28
C ALA A 395 14.94 -22.90 21.64
N PHE A 396 16.04 -22.16 21.65
CA PHE A 396 16.14 -20.79 21.12
C PHE A 396 17.39 -20.66 20.25
N ILE A 397 17.25 -20.07 19.07
CA ILE A 397 18.37 -19.98 18.13
C ILE A 397 18.31 -18.73 17.26
N TYR A 398 19.47 -18.13 17.04
CA TYR A 398 19.71 -17.21 15.95
C TYR A 398 20.25 -17.98 14.75
N VAL A 399 19.59 -17.85 13.60
CA VAL A 399 19.96 -18.46 12.33
C VAL A 399 20.54 -17.40 11.42
N GLU A 400 21.85 -17.48 11.20
CA GLU A 400 22.53 -16.60 10.26
C GLU A 400 22.61 -17.28 8.89
N ILE A 401 21.96 -16.68 7.89
CA ILE A 401 21.95 -17.18 6.51
C ILE A 401 22.83 -16.25 5.67
N THR A 402 24.12 -16.59 5.57
CA THR A 402 25.05 -15.89 4.65
C THR A 402 25.36 -16.79 3.44
N ARG A 403 26.59 -17.31 3.34
CA ARG A 403 26.95 -18.35 2.35
C ARG A 403 26.72 -19.76 2.88
N ASP A 404 26.83 -19.93 4.20
CA ASP A 404 26.54 -21.15 4.94
C ASP A 404 25.48 -20.83 6.01
N VAL A 405 24.64 -21.81 6.35
CA VAL A 405 23.65 -21.66 7.44
C VAL A 405 24.32 -21.95 8.77
N THR A 406 24.35 -20.96 9.65
CA THR A 406 24.90 -21.11 11.01
C THR A 406 23.78 -21.07 12.04
N TYR A 407 23.85 -22.00 12.98
CA TYR A 407 22.90 -22.18 14.07
C TYR A 407 23.57 -21.74 15.38
N ASN A 408 23.16 -20.59 15.89
CA ASN A 408 23.75 -19.95 17.07
C ASN A 408 22.75 -19.96 18.23
N PRO A 409 22.83 -20.92 19.17
CA PRO A 409 21.93 -20.96 20.31
C PRO A 409 22.07 -19.69 21.15
N ILE A 410 20.95 -19.06 21.49
CA ILE A 410 20.91 -17.79 22.20
C ILE A 410 20.06 -17.88 23.45
N LYS A 411 20.27 -16.94 24.36
CA LYS A 411 19.37 -16.68 25.48
C LYS A 411 18.32 -15.66 25.05
N PRO A 412 17.03 -15.83 25.40
CA PRO A 412 16.02 -14.81 25.15
C PRO A 412 16.26 -13.57 26.02
N ASP A 413 15.93 -12.39 25.49
CA ASP A 413 15.86 -11.15 26.26
C ASP A 413 14.64 -11.17 27.19
N LEU A 414 14.93 -10.96 28.48
CA LEU A 414 13.97 -10.93 29.59
C LEU A 414 13.99 -9.59 30.33
N SER A 415 14.71 -8.59 29.80
CA SER A 415 14.91 -7.29 30.45
C SER A 415 13.59 -6.55 30.74
N ASN A 416 12.58 -6.77 29.89
CA ASN A 416 11.24 -6.19 30.00
C ASN A 416 10.20 -7.17 30.55
N TYR A 417 10.61 -8.29 31.15
CA TYR A 417 9.66 -9.26 31.70
C TYR A 417 8.84 -8.63 32.84
N VAL A 418 7.51 -8.68 32.71
CA VAL A 418 6.57 -8.10 33.68
C VAL A 418 6.37 -9.07 34.85
N GLY A 419 6.99 -8.74 35.99
CA GLY A 419 6.90 -9.48 37.25
C GLY A 419 8.11 -10.38 37.52
N ASP A 420 8.10 -11.07 38.66
CA ASP A 420 9.15 -12.02 38.98
C ASP A 420 8.99 -13.30 38.15
N TYR A 421 10.10 -13.90 37.71
CA TYR A 421 10.10 -15.10 36.87
C TYR A 421 11.16 -16.11 37.29
N SER A 422 10.93 -17.37 36.92
CA SER A 422 11.92 -18.44 36.96
C SER A 422 12.22 -18.91 35.54
N MET A 423 13.50 -19.14 35.25
CA MET A 423 13.94 -19.79 34.03
C MET A 423 14.69 -21.07 34.38
N THR A 424 14.21 -22.19 33.88
CA THR A 424 14.84 -23.51 34.05
C THR A 424 15.13 -24.14 32.71
N ALA A 425 16.20 -24.91 32.61
CA ALA A 425 16.55 -25.64 31.40
C ALA A 425 17.17 -27.00 31.68
N SER A 426 17.13 -27.88 30.68
CA SER A 426 17.60 -29.25 30.79
C SER A 426 18.07 -29.81 29.44
N VAL A 427 18.92 -30.83 29.50
CA VAL A 427 19.39 -31.58 28.32
C VAL A 427 18.43 -32.66 27.87
N ASN A 428 17.41 -32.99 28.68
CA ASN A 428 16.33 -33.89 28.34
C ASN A 428 15.18 -33.08 27.75
N GLU A 429 14.56 -33.62 26.70
CA GLU A 429 13.47 -32.96 25.97
C GLU A 429 12.19 -32.74 26.82
N ASP A 430 12.02 -33.56 27.88
CA ASP A 430 10.87 -33.55 28.76
C ASP A 430 11.05 -32.71 30.04
N GLY A 431 12.23 -32.11 30.23
CA GLY A 431 12.56 -31.33 31.41
C GLY A 431 12.71 -32.14 32.70
N SER A 432 12.85 -33.46 32.64
CA SER A 432 12.96 -34.35 33.81
C SER A 432 14.12 -34.02 34.77
N ASP A 433 15.17 -33.37 34.27
CA ASP A 433 16.33 -32.88 35.02
C ASP A 433 16.48 -31.34 34.95
N ALA A 434 15.37 -30.62 34.72
CA ALA A 434 15.39 -29.17 34.63
C ALA A 434 15.93 -28.52 35.92
N GLY A 435 16.94 -27.67 35.75
CA GLY A 435 17.55 -26.87 36.82
C GLY A 435 17.64 -25.40 36.43
N GLU A 436 18.32 -24.59 37.24
CA GLU A 436 18.56 -23.18 36.93
C GLU A 436 19.25 -23.01 35.56
N PHE A 437 18.80 -22.01 34.79
CA PHE A 437 19.35 -21.71 33.48
C PHE A 437 20.80 -21.18 33.55
N ASN A 438 21.66 -21.65 32.65
CA ASN A 438 23.06 -21.24 32.54
C ASN A 438 23.49 -21.08 31.07
N GLU A 439 23.89 -19.87 30.71
CA GLU A 439 24.30 -19.47 29.36
C GLU A 439 25.48 -20.28 28.80
N GLY A 440 26.33 -20.86 29.65
CA GLY A 440 27.43 -21.71 29.22
C GLY A 440 27.00 -23.05 28.60
N TYR A 441 25.71 -23.41 28.70
CA TYR A 441 25.16 -24.69 28.25
C TYR A 441 24.08 -24.55 27.18
N LEU A 442 23.95 -23.39 26.53
CA LEU A 442 22.94 -23.12 25.49
C LEU A 442 22.84 -24.23 24.44
N ASN A 443 23.99 -24.68 23.92
CA ASN A 443 24.08 -25.72 22.90
C ASN A 443 23.60 -27.12 23.35
N SER A 444 23.31 -27.30 24.64
CA SER A 444 22.86 -28.57 25.20
C SER A 444 21.40 -28.55 25.64
N TYR A 445 20.78 -27.37 25.74
CA TYR A 445 19.42 -27.24 26.24
C TYR A 445 18.40 -27.65 25.19
N LYS A 446 17.74 -28.76 25.50
CA LYS A 446 16.62 -29.29 24.74
C LYS A 446 15.28 -28.90 25.33
N TYR A 447 15.25 -28.67 26.64
CA TYR A 447 14.08 -28.16 27.33
C TYR A 447 14.40 -26.81 27.95
N VAL A 448 13.50 -25.84 27.77
CA VAL A 448 13.53 -24.56 28.44
C VAL A 448 12.12 -24.21 28.92
N LYS A 449 12.03 -23.72 30.15
CA LYS A 449 10.80 -23.20 30.73
C LYS A 449 11.05 -21.84 31.35
N ILE A 450 10.24 -20.86 30.97
CA ILE A 450 10.14 -19.55 31.59
C ILE A 450 8.72 -19.43 32.15
N ALA A 451 8.59 -19.12 33.42
CA ALA A 451 7.28 -18.99 34.07
C ALA A 451 7.30 -17.89 35.14
N PRO A 452 6.16 -17.21 35.36
CA PRO A 452 6.02 -16.27 36.48
C PRO A 452 6.26 -16.99 37.80
N LEU A 453 7.00 -16.35 38.72
CA LEU A 453 7.07 -16.81 40.10
C LEU A 453 5.75 -16.49 40.77
N THR A 454 5.04 -17.53 41.20
CA THR A 454 3.93 -17.34 42.13
C THR A 454 4.55 -17.12 43.50
N ASN A 455 4.45 -15.89 44.02
CA ASN A 455 4.82 -15.62 45.40
C ASN A 455 3.94 -16.50 46.29
N GLY A 456 4.53 -17.58 46.80
CA GLY A 456 3.86 -18.54 47.65
C GLY A 456 3.55 -17.92 49.00
N ASP A 457 2.29 -17.55 49.22
CA ASP A 457 1.74 -17.42 50.55
C ASP A 457 0.70 -18.54 50.76
N GLY A 458 1.08 -19.50 51.59
CA GLY A 458 0.19 -20.54 52.10
C GLY A 458 0.72 -21.95 51.88
N ALA A 459 1.58 -22.41 52.80
CA ALA A 459 1.78 -23.83 52.99
C ALA A 459 0.45 -24.48 53.39
N ASP A 460 -0.27 -25.06 52.43
CA ASP A 460 -1.23 -26.13 52.71
C ASP A 460 -0.52 -27.46 52.50
N THR A 461 -0.48 -28.24 53.58
CA THR A 461 -0.03 -29.62 53.62
C THR A 461 -0.68 -30.46 52.51
N PRO A 462 0.00 -31.50 51.98
CA PRO A 462 -0.50 -32.25 50.84
C PRO A 462 -1.75 -33.03 51.23
N ASP A 463 -2.91 -32.52 50.83
CA ASP A 463 -4.12 -33.32 50.78
C ASP A 463 -4.12 -34.18 49.52
N LYS A 464 -4.37 -35.45 49.78
CA LYS A 464 -4.36 -36.62 48.90
C LYS A 464 -5.24 -36.40 47.65
N PRO A 465 -4.84 -36.89 46.47
CA PRO A 465 -5.55 -36.64 45.22
C PRO A 465 -6.88 -37.41 45.18
N ASN A 466 -7.97 -36.70 44.89
CA ASN A 466 -9.22 -37.29 44.41
C ASN A 466 -9.60 -36.65 43.07
N ASP A 467 -9.46 -37.46 42.03
CA ASP A 467 -10.28 -37.56 40.81
C ASP A 467 -10.52 -36.34 39.92
N GLY A 468 -9.95 -36.44 38.71
CA GLY A 468 -10.52 -35.83 37.50
C GLY A 468 -9.48 -35.40 36.48
N LEU A 469 -8.97 -36.31 35.64
CA LEU A 469 -8.28 -35.91 34.40
C LEU A 469 -9.25 -35.08 33.55
N SER A 470 -8.86 -33.86 33.21
CA SER A 470 -9.60 -33.08 32.20
C SER A 470 -9.55 -33.86 30.88
N THR A 471 -10.69 -33.91 30.21
CA THR A 471 -10.96 -34.77 29.05
C THR A 471 -10.13 -34.42 27.79
N GLY A 472 -9.17 -33.49 27.90
CA GLY A 472 -8.22 -33.11 26.85
C GLY A 472 -6.85 -33.81 26.92
N ALA A 473 -6.59 -34.67 27.92
CA ALA A 473 -5.29 -35.32 28.12
C ALA A 473 -5.20 -36.77 27.57
N ILE A 474 -6.12 -37.19 26.69
CA ILE A 474 -6.09 -38.53 26.08
C ILE A 474 -6.07 -38.43 24.55
N VAL A 475 -4.99 -37.88 23.99
CA VAL A 475 -4.44 -38.27 22.68
C VAL A 475 -2.94 -37.97 22.72
N GLY A 476 -2.09 -38.98 22.54
CA GLY A 476 -0.70 -38.75 22.13
C GLY A 476 0.44 -39.37 22.95
N ILE A 477 0.40 -40.66 23.29
CA ILE A 477 1.62 -41.50 23.52
C ILE A 477 1.21 -42.92 23.05
N VAL A 478 1.82 -43.54 22.03
CA VAL A 478 3.16 -44.16 22.01
C VAL A 478 3.72 -44.19 20.57
N VAL A 479 4.89 -43.59 20.35
CA VAL A 479 5.89 -44.11 19.39
C VAL A 479 7.22 -44.19 20.15
N GLY A 480 7.44 -45.32 20.82
CA GLY A 480 8.75 -45.75 21.30
C GLY A 480 9.19 -46.91 20.42
N GLY A 481 10.38 -46.78 19.81
CA GLY A 481 10.86 -47.68 18.76
C GLY A 481 10.96 -49.15 19.16
N VAL A 482 10.58 -50.02 18.22
CA VAL A 482 11.04 -51.41 18.15
C VAL A 482 11.39 -51.69 16.69
N ALA A 483 12.68 -51.61 16.37
CA ALA A 483 13.23 -52.39 15.29
C ALA A 483 13.48 -53.80 15.84
N VAL A 484 12.73 -54.81 15.37
CA VAL A 484 13.20 -56.15 14.94
C VAL A 484 12.01 -56.93 14.38
N ALA A 485 12.11 -57.22 13.08
CA ALA A 485 11.62 -58.35 12.29
C ALA A 485 10.53 -59.30 12.83
N GLY A 486 9.51 -59.56 11.99
CA GLY A 486 8.82 -60.86 11.96
C GLY A 486 7.34 -60.84 11.58
N LEU A 487 7.07 -61.01 10.28
CA LEU A 487 5.95 -61.74 9.63
C LEU A 487 4.55 -61.77 10.28
N GLY A 488 3.54 -61.46 9.45
CA GLY A 488 2.25 -62.18 9.45
C GLY A 488 1.06 -61.38 9.97
N GLY A 489 0.18 -60.95 9.05
CA GLY A 489 -0.98 -60.11 9.35
C GLY A 489 -2.18 -60.82 9.97
N PHE A 490 -3.17 -60.01 10.36
CA PHE A 490 -4.60 -60.19 10.05
C PHE A 490 -5.38 -58.94 10.52
N ALA A 491 -6.35 -58.55 9.71
CA ALA A 491 -7.25 -57.41 9.94
C ALA A 491 -8.56 -57.83 10.65
N LEU A 492 -9.33 -56.80 11.05
CA LEU A 492 -10.76 -56.77 11.46
C LEU A 492 -11.00 -57.15 12.95
N VAL A 493 -11.74 -56.40 13.79
CA VAL A 493 -13.10 -55.84 13.66
C VAL A 493 -13.37 -54.79 14.76
N TRP A 494 -14.15 -53.78 14.39
CA TRP A 494 -14.85 -52.75 15.18
C TRP A 494 -15.99 -53.32 16.06
N PHE A 495 -16.16 -52.92 17.33
CA PHE A 495 -17.51 -52.76 17.92
C PHE A 495 -17.57 -51.87 19.18
N VAL A 496 -18.61 -51.04 19.20
CA VAL A 496 -19.08 -50.11 20.22
C VAL A 496 -19.82 -50.87 21.34
N ILE A 497 -20.05 -50.24 22.50
CA ILE A 497 -21.23 -50.35 23.40
C ILE A 497 -20.92 -50.72 24.87
N LYS A 498 -21.21 -49.72 25.72
CA LYS A 498 -21.76 -49.71 27.10
C LYS A 498 -20.92 -50.17 28.28
N LYS A 499 -20.72 -49.17 29.16
CA LYS A 499 -20.92 -49.20 30.62
C LYS A 499 -21.35 -50.56 31.19
N LYS A 500 -20.40 -51.26 31.81
CA LYS A 500 -20.64 -52.11 32.99
C LYS A 500 -19.59 -51.80 34.04
N SER A 501 -20.05 -51.63 35.28
CA SER A 501 -19.24 -51.23 36.43
C SER A 501 -18.30 -52.33 36.88
N PHE A 502 -17.16 -51.93 37.46
CA PHE A 502 -16.10 -52.75 38.06
C PHE A 502 -16.56 -53.83 39.06
N ALA A 503 -17.81 -53.77 39.54
CA ALA A 503 -18.40 -54.73 40.45
C ALA A 503 -18.62 -56.14 39.86
N ASP A 504 -18.78 -56.28 38.54
CA ASP A 504 -19.01 -57.58 37.89
C ASP A 504 -17.71 -58.37 37.62
N LEU A 505 -16.54 -57.70 37.63
CA LEU A 505 -15.24 -58.31 37.30
C LEU A 505 -14.59 -59.07 38.49
N VAL A 506 -14.99 -58.74 39.73
CA VAL A 506 -14.43 -59.34 40.96
C VAL A 506 -15.11 -60.68 41.32
N ALA A 507 -16.24 -61.02 40.69
CA ALA A 507 -16.95 -62.29 40.92
C ALA A 507 -16.37 -63.50 40.14
N ILE A 508 -15.43 -63.29 39.22
CA ILE A 508 -14.92 -64.35 38.31
C ILE A 508 -13.61 -65.00 38.82
N PHE A 509 -12.87 -64.38 39.74
CA PHE A 509 -11.62 -64.93 40.31
C PHE A 509 -11.79 -65.79 41.58
N LYS A 510 -13.01 -66.25 41.89
CA LYS A 510 -13.27 -67.28 42.92
C LYS A 510 -13.96 -68.50 42.34
N LYS A 511 -13.22 -69.32 41.58
CA LYS A 511 -13.33 -70.80 41.60
C LYS A 511 -12.32 -71.41 40.62
N LYS A 512 -11.29 -72.01 41.24
CA LYS A 512 -10.33 -73.02 40.74
C LYS A 512 -9.59 -72.73 39.44
#